data_AF-A0A3S2V7F5-F1
#
_entry.id   AF-A0A3S2V7F5-F1
#
_cell.length_a   1.000
_cell.length_b   1.000
_cell.length_c   1.000
_cell.angle_alpha   90.00
_cell.angle_beta   90.00
_cell.angle_gamma   90.00
#
_symmetry.space_group_name_H-M   'P 1'
#
loop_
_entity.id
_entity.type
_entity.pdbx_description
1 polymer ?
#
loop_
_entity_poly.entity_id
_entity_poly.type
_entity_poly.pdbx_seq_one_letter_code
_entity_poly.pdbx_strand_id
1 'polypeptide(L)'
;MNLSEDALCEIFADAVKDRDDFRLWLLSKTKFFGEASGCRLLHEEQMSIRPRRRWWRHWWCHVPELNKDRETDIFMVFEAAPSQRRFALHIENKRDNYKFSDGQASAYAPRARHMLNDPRFLSHSDFQTILLAPTSFQARYEADAALFDIFISYEETARFLPAFQGTRISN
;
A
#
# COMPACT_ATOMS: atom_id res chain seq x y z
N MET A 1 17.75 6.73 -14.79
CA MET A 1 17.79 5.27 -14.53
C MET A 1 16.36 4.83 -14.26
N ASN A 2 15.83 3.85 -15.01
CA ASN A 2 14.48 3.34 -14.76
C ASN A 2 14.53 2.39 -13.55
N LEU A 3 13.97 2.80 -12.42
CA LEU A 3 13.85 1.95 -11.23
C LEU A 3 12.84 0.82 -11.48
N SER A 4 13.09 -0.33 -10.87
CA SER A 4 12.14 -1.43 -10.84
C SER A 4 10.97 -1.09 -9.90
N GLU A 5 9.84 -1.80 -10.07
CA GLU A 5 8.69 -1.68 -9.17
C GLU A 5 9.10 -1.99 -7.71
N ASP A 6 9.87 -3.06 -7.52
CA ASP A 6 10.45 -3.43 -6.24
C ASP A 6 11.28 -2.32 -5.58
N ALA A 7 12.10 -1.60 -6.37
CA ALA A 7 12.90 -0.50 -5.86
C ALA A 7 12.03 0.69 -5.45
N LEU A 8 10.97 0.99 -6.21
CA LEU A 8 10.01 2.03 -5.86
C LEU A 8 9.23 1.68 -4.59
N CYS A 9 8.79 0.42 -4.46
CA CYS A 9 8.13 -0.05 -3.24
C CYS A 9 9.05 0.03 -2.02
N GLU A 10 10.33 -0.30 -2.16
CA GLU A 10 11.33 -0.19 -1.09
C GLU A 10 11.51 1.26 -0.66
N ILE A 11 11.69 2.18 -1.62
CA ILE A 11 11.81 3.63 -1.35
C ILE A 11 10.54 4.17 -0.65
N PHE A 12 9.36 3.75 -1.10
CA PHE A 12 8.10 4.16 -0.49
C PHE A 12 8.00 3.66 0.95
N ALA A 13 8.28 2.37 1.16
CA ALA A 13 8.17 1.75 2.47
C ALA A 13 9.15 2.32 3.50
N ASP A 14 10.40 2.55 3.08
CA ASP A 14 11.42 3.17 3.93
C ASP A 14 11.03 4.61 4.27
N ALA A 15 10.45 5.36 3.33
CA ALA A 15 9.93 6.70 3.63
C ALA A 15 8.77 6.67 4.63
N VAL A 16 7.81 5.74 4.52
CA VAL A 16 6.72 5.61 5.51
C VAL A 16 7.28 5.31 6.91
N LYS A 17 8.36 4.55 6.99
CA LYS A 17 9.00 4.15 8.24
C LYS A 17 9.81 5.29 8.86
N ASP A 18 10.65 5.94 8.06
CA ASP A 18 11.74 6.79 8.55
C ASP A 18 11.42 8.30 8.45
N ARG A 19 10.32 8.68 7.78
CA ARG A 19 9.98 10.09 7.51
C ARG A 19 8.58 10.46 7.97
N ASP A 20 8.51 11.22 9.05
CA ASP A 20 7.25 11.71 9.63
C ASP A 20 6.45 12.58 8.66
N ASP A 21 7.11 13.48 7.93
CA ASP A 21 6.46 14.35 6.94
C ASP A 21 5.75 13.55 5.85
N PHE A 22 6.42 12.51 5.34
CA PHE A 22 5.86 11.63 4.32
C PHE A 22 4.72 10.76 4.87
N ARG A 23 4.91 10.19 6.07
CA ARG A 23 3.87 9.39 6.73
C ARG A 23 2.61 10.21 7.02
N LEU A 24 2.77 11.42 7.56
CA LEU A 24 1.66 12.34 7.81
C LEU A 24 0.95 12.72 6.50
N TRP A 25 1.71 13.02 5.45
CA TRP A 25 1.14 13.29 4.13
C TRP A 25 0.36 12.09 3.60
N LEU A 26 0.93 10.88 3.64
CA LEU A 26 0.27 9.66 3.17
C LEU A 26 -1.05 9.46 3.92
N LEU A 27 -1.04 9.49 5.25
CA LEU A 27 -2.23 9.29 6.07
C LEU A 27 -3.26 10.39 5.89
N SER A 28 -2.84 11.63 5.56
CA SER A 28 -3.77 12.73 5.25
C SER A 28 -4.66 12.45 4.03
N LYS A 29 -4.24 11.54 3.15
CA LYS A 29 -4.99 11.11 1.95
C LYS A 29 -5.95 9.97 2.24
N THR A 30 -5.87 9.37 3.43
CA THR A 30 -6.64 8.18 3.81
C THR A 30 -7.86 8.56 4.64
N LYS A 31 -8.79 7.61 4.83
CA LYS A 31 -9.87 7.75 5.81
C LYS A 31 -9.36 7.82 7.25
N PHE A 32 -8.07 7.52 7.48
CA PHE A 32 -7.40 7.58 8.79
C PHE A 32 -6.70 8.92 9.05
N PHE A 33 -6.96 9.97 8.27
CA PHE A 33 -6.32 11.28 8.45
C PHE A 33 -6.46 11.84 9.87
N GLY A 34 -7.58 11.55 10.57
CA GLY A 34 -7.80 11.98 11.95
C GLY A 34 -6.89 11.29 12.98
N GLU A 35 -6.28 10.16 12.62
CA GLU A 35 -5.34 9.40 13.45
C GLU A 35 -3.87 9.69 13.09
N ALA A 36 -3.61 10.47 12.01
CA ALA A 36 -2.29 10.61 11.41
C ALA A 36 -1.21 11.10 12.39
N SER A 37 -1.52 12.09 13.23
CA SER A 37 -0.56 12.69 14.18
C SER A 37 -0.31 11.83 15.43
N GLY A 38 -1.20 10.88 15.73
CA GLY A 38 -1.17 10.06 16.93
C GLY A 38 -0.86 8.59 16.67
N CYS A 39 -0.55 8.20 15.44
CA CYS A 39 -0.30 6.81 15.08
C CYS A 39 1.20 6.49 14.94
N ARG A 40 1.53 5.23 15.16
CA ARG A 40 2.85 4.66 14.89
C ARG A 40 2.73 3.53 13.88
N LEU A 41 3.75 3.39 13.04
CA LEU A 41 3.90 2.22 12.17
C LEU A 41 4.34 1.01 13.03
N LEU A 42 3.69 -0.13 12.87
CA LEU A 42 4.01 -1.39 13.55
C LEU A 42 5.13 -2.16 12.84
N HIS A 43 6.21 -1.47 12.48
CA HIS A 43 7.33 -2.05 11.73
C HIS A 43 8.00 -3.21 12.49
N GLU A 44 8.28 -3.02 13.78
CA GLU A 44 8.96 -4.01 14.61
C GLU A 44 8.08 -5.25 14.81
N GLU A 45 6.76 -5.06 14.98
CA GLU A 45 5.82 -6.15 15.11
C GLU A 45 5.62 -6.90 13.79
N GLN A 46 5.57 -6.21 12.64
CA GLN A 46 5.58 -6.86 11.33
C GLN A 46 6.85 -7.69 11.11
N MET A 47 8.01 -7.15 11.52
CA MET A 47 9.30 -7.86 11.47
C MET A 47 9.35 -9.07 12.40
N SER A 48 8.73 -9.00 13.57
CA SER A 48 8.65 -10.11 14.53
C SER A 48 7.86 -11.29 13.97
N ILE A 49 6.73 -11.01 13.30
CA ILE A 49 5.93 -12.05 12.64
C ILE A 49 6.64 -12.59 11.40
N ARG A 50 7.28 -11.72 10.62
CA ARG A 50 7.89 -12.08 9.34
C ARG A 50 9.28 -11.44 9.19
N PRO A 51 10.32 -12.05 9.79
CA PRO A 51 11.67 -11.48 9.81
C PRO A 51 12.31 -11.58 8.42
N ARG A 52 12.07 -10.57 7.59
CA ARG A 52 12.58 -10.46 6.22
C ARG A 52 13.09 -9.06 5.96
N ARG A 53 14.12 -8.93 5.12
CA ARG A 53 14.67 -7.62 4.70
C ARG A 53 13.58 -6.66 4.20
N ARG A 54 12.61 -7.17 3.44
CA ARG A 54 11.43 -6.43 2.94
C ARG A 54 10.18 -6.86 3.70
N TRP A 55 10.04 -6.40 4.93
CA TRP A 55 8.95 -6.73 5.86
C TRP A 55 7.56 -6.35 5.36
N TRP A 56 7.46 -5.28 4.57
CA TRP A 56 6.24 -4.76 3.96
C TRP A 56 5.77 -5.56 2.74
N ARG A 57 6.67 -6.34 2.12
CA ARG A 57 6.50 -6.91 0.77
C ARG A 57 5.83 -8.26 0.78
N HIS A 58 5.03 -8.59 -0.22
CA HIS A 58 4.61 -9.97 -0.52
C HIS A 58 3.87 -10.63 0.66
N TRP A 59 2.87 -9.94 1.19
CA TRP A 59 1.95 -10.54 2.15
C TRP A 59 0.90 -11.33 1.37
N TRP A 60 1.06 -12.66 1.36
CA TRP A 60 0.19 -13.61 0.67
C TRP A 60 -0.86 -14.17 1.62
N CYS A 61 -2.07 -14.31 1.12
CA CYS A 61 -3.09 -15.16 1.73
C CYS A 61 -3.98 -15.81 0.68
N HIS A 62 -4.54 -16.96 1.03
CA HIS A 62 -5.63 -17.55 0.29
C HIS A 62 -6.89 -16.75 0.60
N VAL A 63 -7.55 -16.18 -0.42
CA VAL A 63 -8.79 -15.42 -0.26
C VAL A 63 -9.96 -16.37 -0.54
N PRO A 64 -10.71 -16.84 0.49
CA PRO A 64 -11.73 -17.87 0.29
C PRO A 64 -12.85 -17.43 -0.66
N GLU A 65 -13.25 -16.15 -0.60
CA GLU A 65 -14.26 -15.55 -1.47
C GLU A 65 -13.91 -15.68 -2.97
N LEU A 66 -12.62 -15.69 -3.30
CA LEU A 66 -12.13 -15.77 -4.68
C LEU A 66 -11.58 -17.15 -5.03
N ASN A 67 -11.53 -18.07 -4.05
CA ASN A 67 -10.84 -19.36 -4.13
C ASN A 67 -9.45 -19.24 -4.77
N LYS A 68 -8.66 -18.25 -4.34
CA LYS A 68 -7.39 -17.91 -4.99
C LYS A 68 -6.41 -17.24 -4.05
N ASP A 69 -5.14 -17.56 -4.21
CA ASP A 69 -4.05 -16.89 -3.51
C ASP A 69 -3.79 -15.51 -4.12
N ARG A 70 -3.65 -14.51 -3.25
CA ARG A 70 -3.45 -13.12 -3.64
C ARG A 70 -2.38 -12.47 -2.78
N GLU A 71 -1.72 -11.50 -3.38
CA GLU A 71 -0.59 -10.77 -2.82
C GLU A 71 -0.89 -9.29 -2.70
N THR A 72 -0.32 -8.64 -1.68
CA THR A 72 -0.20 -7.19 -1.58
C THR A 72 1.27 -6.77 -1.77
N ASP A 73 1.51 -5.78 -2.63
CA ASP A 73 2.85 -5.28 -2.92
C ASP A 73 3.46 -4.61 -1.68
N ILE A 74 2.72 -3.70 -1.05
CA ILE A 74 3.12 -3.03 0.19
C ILE A 74 1.98 -3.10 1.21
N PHE A 75 2.25 -3.77 2.33
CA PHE A 75 1.34 -3.91 3.46
C PHE A 75 1.92 -3.22 4.71
N MET A 76 1.19 -2.22 5.21
CA MET A 76 1.58 -1.41 6.37
C MET A 76 0.49 -1.45 7.43
N VAL A 77 0.84 -1.78 8.66
CA VAL A 77 -0.07 -1.71 9.81
C VAL A 77 0.34 -0.58 10.73
N PHE A 78 -0.64 0.22 11.13
CA PHE A 78 -0.48 1.32 12.08
C PHE A 78 -1.30 1.05 13.33
N GLU A 79 -0.88 1.66 14.43
CA GLU A 79 -1.63 1.68 15.69
C GLU A 79 -1.78 3.14 16.13
N ALA A 80 -3.03 3.58 16.30
CA ALA A 80 -3.36 4.90 16.77
C ALA A 80 -3.39 4.98 18.30
N ALA A 81 -2.77 6.03 18.84
CA ALA A 81 -2.91 6.41 20.24
C ALA A 81 -4.06 7.43 20.40
N PRO A 82 -4.78 7.42 21.54
CA PRO A 82 -4.64 6.50 22.67
C PRO A 82 -5.49 5.22 22.54
N SER A 83 -6.31 5.08 21.49
CA SER A 83 -7.28 3.98 21.36
C SER A 83 -6.65 2.59 21.18
N GLN A 84 -5.36 2.54 20.83
CA GLN A 84 -4.65 1.34 20.39
C GLN A 84 -5.35 0.64 19.22
N ARG A 85 -6.18 1.38 18.48
CA ARG A 85 -6.85 0.87 17.30
C ARG A 85 -5.81 0.65 16.21
N ARG A 86 -5.84 -0.54 15.63
CA ARG A 86 -4.94 -0.92 14.54
C ARG A 86 -5.67 -0.86 13.21
N PHE A 87 -5.01 -0.28 12.21
CA PHE A 87 -5.52 -0.22 10.85
C PHE A 87 -4.41 -0.52 9.85
N ALA A 88 -4.78 -0.99 8.65
CA ALA A 88 -3.82 -1.34 7.62
C ALA A 88 -4.00 -0.56 6.31
N LEU A 89 -2.90 -0.32 5.62
CA LEU A 89 -2.88 0.12 4.23
C LEU A 89 -2.46 -1.05 3.34
N HIS A 90 -3.30 -1.38 2.35
CA HIS A 90 -3.01 -2.37 1.32
C HIS A 90 -2.76 -1.64 0.01
N ILE A 91 -1.50 -1.56 -0.41
CA ILE A 91 -1.10 -0.75 -1.55
C ILE A 91 -0.69 -1.67 -2.70
N GLU A 92 -1.31 -1.48 -3.86
CA GLU A 92 -0.81 -1.96 -5.14
C GLU A 92 0.09 -0.87 -5.74
N ASN A 93 1.25 -1.25 -6.26
CA ASN A 93 2.11 -0.34 -7.00
C ASN A 93 2.11 -0.72 -8.48
N LYS A 94 1.70 0.19 -9.38
CA LYS A 94 1.73 -0.03 -10.82
C LYS A 94 2.58 1.00 -11.55
N ARG A 95 3.51 0.50 -12.37
CA ARG A 95 4.26 1.32 -13.32
C ARG A 95 3.45 1.54 -14.60
N ASP A 96 3.75 2.61 -15.34
CA ASP A 96 2.94 3.04 -16.49
C ASP A 96 2.83 1.99 -17.62
N ASN A 97 3.88 1.19 -17.82
CA ASN A 97 3.93 0.16 -18.85
C ASN A 97 3.38 -1.20 -18.40
N TYR A 98 2.86 -1.28 -17.17
CA TYR A 98 2.30 -2.52 -16.63
C TYR A 98 0.80 -2.58 -16.92
N LYS A 99 0.16 -3.70 -16.56
CA LYS A 99 -1.28 -3.90 -16.64
C LYS A 99 -1.77 -4.56 -15.35
N PHE A 100 -3.07 -4.47 -15.07
CA PHE A 100 -3.68 -5.39 -14.12
C PHE A 100 -3.70 -6.79 -14.70
N SER A 101 -3.40 -7.78 -13.86
CA SER A 101 -3.76 -9.17 -14.17
C SER A 101 -5.25 -9.38 -13.92
N ASP A 102 -5.84 -10.41 -14.54
CA ASP A 102 -7.27 -10.69 -14.42
C ASP A 102 -7.73 -10.81 -12.95
N GLY A 103 -8.69 -9.96 -12.60
CA GLY A 103 -9.25 -9.85 -11.25
C GLY A 103 -8.24 -9.41 -10.18
N GLN A 104 -7.13 -8.76 -10.56
CA GLN A 104 -6.16 -8.23 -9.60
C GLN A 104 -6.74 -7.07 -8.80
N ALA A 105 -7.32 -6.07 -9.48
CA ALA A 105 -7.89 -4.90 -8.84
C ALA A 105 -9.07 -5.25 -7.92
N SER A 106 -10.04 -6.02 -8.42
CA SER A 106 -11.21 -6.46 -7.64
C SER A 106 -10.87 -7.35 -6.44
N ALA A 107 -9.67 -7.95 -6.40
CA ALA A 107 -9.25 -8.80 -5.29
C ALA A 107 -8.74 -8.04 -4.06
N TYR A 108 -8.47 -6.73 -4.17
CA TYR A 108 -7.86 -5.97 -3.07
C TYR A 108 -8.76 -5.87 -1.83
N ALA A 109 -10.02 -5.48 -2.00
CA ALA A 109 -10.95 -5.35 -0.88
C ALA A 109 -11.32 -6.70 -0.22
N PRO A 110 -11.65 -7.78 -0.97
CA PRO A 110 -11.84 -9.11 -0.38
C PRO A 110 -10.61 -9.60 0.40
N ARG A 111 -9.40 -9.41 -0.15
CA ARG A 111 -8.15 -9.79 0.51
C ARG A 111 -7.94 -9.03 1.83
N ALA A 112 -8.08 -7.70 1.79
CA ALA A 112 -7.89 -6.87 2.97
C ALA A 112 -8.91 -7.21 4.07
N ARG A 113 -10.17 -7.46 3.69
CA ARG A 113 -11.21 -7.93 4.63
C ARG A 113 -10.87 -9.29 5.25
N HIS A 114 -10.32 -10.22 4.49
CA HIS A 114 -9.90 -11.52 5.00
C HIS A 114 -8.77 -11.40 6.04
N MET A 115 -7.93 -10.36 5.95
CA MET A 115 -6.81 -10.16 6.88
C MET A 115 -7.21 -9.48 8.19
N LEU A 116 -8.44 -8.95 8.29
CA LEU A 116 -8.94 -8.29 9.50
C LEU A 116 -8.95 -9.23 10.72
N ASN A 117 -8.57 -8.70 11.88
CA ASN A 117 -8.56 -9.37 13.18
C ASN A 117 -7.68 -10.62 13.28
N ASP A 118 -6.98 -11.01 12.21
CA ASP A 118 -6.10 -12.17 12.18
C ASP A 118 -4.73 -11.81 12.81
N PRO A 119 -4.26 -12.56 13.83
CA PRO A 119 -2.96 -12.32 14.46
C PRO A 119 -1.78 -12.41 13.50
N ARG A 120 -1.89 -13.20 12.42
CA ARG A 120 -0.86 -13.29 11.37
C ARG A 120 -0.65 -11.96 10.66
N PHE A 121 -1.67 -11.08 10.69
CA PHE A 121 -1.66 -9.76 10.07
C PHE A 121 -1.84 -8.65 11.12
N LEU A 122 -1.33 -8.88 12.34
CA LEU A 122 -1.32 -7.94 13.47
C LEU A 122 -2.69 -7.54 14.03
N SER A 123 -3.74 -8.29 13.73
CA SER A 123 -5.09 -8.08 14.27
C SER A 123 -5.60 -6.64 14.11
N HIS A 124 -5.35 -6.04 12.95
CA HIS A 124 -5.94 -4.74 12.60
C HIS A 124 -7.44 -4.87 12.38
N SER A 125 -8.20 -3.85 12.76
CA SER A 125 -9.67 -3.85 12.75
C SER A 125 -10.27 -3.03 11.61
N ASP A 126 -9.45 -2.30 10.87
CA ASP A 126 -9.87 -1.52 9.71
C ASP A 126 -8.75 -1.46 8.66
N PHE A 127 -9.10 -1.16 7.41
CA PHE A 127 -8.13 -1.04 6.34
C PHE A 127 -8.52 -0.01 5.28
N GLN A 128 -7.56 0.38 4.44
CA GLN A 128 -7.83 1.05 3.20
C GLN A 128 -6.96 0.50 2.07
N THR A 129 -7.55 0.35 0.89
CA THR A 129 -6.87 -0.07 -0.34
C THR A 129 -6.40 1.15 -1.13
N ILE A 130 -5.18 1.10 -1.63
CA ILE A 130 -4.53 2.22 -2.31
C ILE A 130 -3.96 1.71 -3.64
N LEU A 131 -4.27 2.41 -4.73
CA LEU A 131 -3.50 2.29 -5.96
C LEU A 131 -2.44 3.38 -6.00
N LEU A 132 -1.17 2.98 -6.00
CA LEU A 132 -0.01 3.86 -6.22
C LEU A 132 0.46 3.68 -7.67
N ALA A 133 0.19 4.65 -8.54
CA ALA A 133 0.56 4.56 -9.96
C ALA A 133 0.70 5.94 -10.61
N PRO A 134 1.30 6.05 -11.81
CA PRO A 134 1.23 7.27 -12.62
C PRO A 134 -0.21 7.65 -12.98
N THR A 135 -0.51 8.94 -13.11
CA THR A 135 -1.84 9.41 -13.57
C THR A 135 -2.22 8.83 -14.94
N SER A 136 -1.24 8.63 -15.83
CA SER A 136 -1.45 8.00 -17.14
C SER A 136 -1.89 6.53 -17.04
N PHE A 137 -1.44 5.80 -16.02
CA PHE A 137 -1.89 4.43 -15.76
C PHE A 137 -3.34 4.43 -15.29
N GLN A 138 -3.67 5.31 -14.34
CA GLN A 138 -5.04 5.46 -13.82
C GLN A 138 -6.03 5.82 -14.93
N ALA A 139 -5.66 6.73 -15.84
CA ALA A 139 -6.50 7.09 -16.99
C ALA A 139 -6.71 5.92 -17.97
N ARG A 140 -5.70 5.05 -18.15
CA ARG A 140 -5.80 3.89 -19.05
C ARG A 140 -6.63 2.75 -18.46
N TYR A 141 -6.61 2.59 -17.14
CA TYR A 141 -7.27 1.52 -16.39
C TYR A 141 -8.32 2.06 -15.43
N GLU A 142 -9.06 3.10 -15.83
CA GLU A 142 -9.97 3.86 -14.96
C GLU A 142 -10.93 2.97 -14.17
N ALA A 143 -11.59 2.02 -14.86
CA ALA A 143 -12.56 1.13 -14.24
C ALA A 143 -11.93 0.23 -13.15
N ASP A 144 -10.75 -0.33 -13.40
CA ASP A 144 -10.03 -1.14 -12.42
C ASP A 144 -9.45 -0.28 -11.29
N ALA A 145 -8.94 0.91 -11.61
CA ALA A 145 -8.40 1.84 -10.63
C ALA A 145 -9.49 2.33 -9.65
N ALA A 146 -10.73 2.48 -10.13
CA ALA A 146 -11.88 2.84 -9.31
C ALA A 146 -12.31 1.75 -8.30
N LEU A 147 -11.75 0.54 -8.36
CA LEU A 147 -11.99 -0.52 -7.39
C LEU A 147 -11.17 -0.36 -6.10
N PHE A 148 -10.17 0.52 -6.09
CA PHE A 148 -9.40 0.89 -4.91
C PHE A 148 -10.08 2.06 -4.18
N ASP A 149 -9.97 2.10 -2.86
CA ASP A 149 -10.59 3.17 -2.07
C ASP A 149 -10.00 4.55 -2.38
N ILE A 150 -8.68 4.62 -2.62
CA ILE A 150 -7.99 5.83 -3.05
C ILE A 150 -6.92 5.55 -4.12
N PHE A 151 -6.68 6.56 -4.94
CA PHE A 151 -5.56 6.64 -5.87
C PHE A 151 -4.55 7.67 -5.37
N ILE A 152 -3.27 7.29 -5.34
CA ILE A 152 -2.15 8.20 -5.07
C ILE A 152 -1.24 8.19 -6.28
N SER A 153 -1.04 9.36 -6.88
CA SER A 153 -0.22 9.47 -8.07
C SER A 153 1.28 9.39 -7.76
N TYR A 154 2.06 8.86 -8.70
CA TYR A 154 3.51 9.00 -8.67
C TYR A 154 3.92 10.48 -8.69
N GLU A 155 3.20 11.31 -9.43
CA GLU A 155 3.44 12.74 -9.55
C GLU A 155 3.30 13.50 -8.22
N GLU A 156 2.33 13.13 -7.38
CA GLU A 156 2.23 13.67 -6.02
C GLU A 156 3.30 13.09 -5.10
N THR A 157 3.53 11.77 -5.17
CA THR A 157 4.55 11.07 -4.37
C THR A 157 5.94 11.65 -4.64
N ALA A 158 6.22 12.02 -5.89
CA ALA A 158 7.46 12.61 -6.36
C ALA A 158 7.82 13.95 -5.69
N ARG A 159 6.86 14.63 -5.06
CA ARG A 159 7.12 15.85 -4.27
C ARG A 159 7.89 15.54 -2.99
N PHE A 160 7.74 14.33 -2.46
CA PHE A 160 8.45 13.85 -1.27
C PHE A 160 9.59 12.90 -1.62
N LEU A 161 9.39 12.07 -2.65
CA LEU A 161 10.28 11.00 -3.07
C LEU A 161 10.65 11.18 -4.55
N PRO A 162 11.70 11.96 -4.86
CA PRO A 162 12.07 12.27 -6.25
C PRO A 162 12.28 11.06 -7.16
N ALA A 163 12.54 9.88 -6.60
CA ALA A 163 12.60 8.60 -7.33
C ALA A 163 11.34 8.25 -8.13
N PHE A 164 10.19 8.82 -7.77
CA PHE A 164 8.92 8.67 -8.50
C PHE A 164 8.78 9.66 -9.67
N GLN A 165 9.73 10.60 -9.85
CA GLN A 165 9.77 11.48 -11.01
C GLN A 165 10.17 10.72 -12.27
N GLY A 166 9.51 11.02 -13.40
CA GLY A 166 10.04 10.66 -14.71
C GLY A 166 10.08 9.17 -15.03
N THR A 167 9.37 8.31 -14.29
CA THR A 167 9.07 6.92 -14.67
C THR A 167 8.13 6.80 -15.90
N ARG A 168 8.19 7.80 -16.79
CA ARG A 168 7.45 7.88 -18.05
C ARG A 168 8.06 6.95 -19.10
N ILE A 169 7.16 6.19 -19.72
CA ILE A 169 7.12 5.72 -21.11
C ILE A 169 8.46 5.77 -21.86
N SER A 170 9.07 4.60 -22.07
CA SER A 170 9.74 4.34 -23.34
C SER A 170 8.63 4.04 -24.35
N ASN A 171 8.48 4.89 -25.37
CA ASN A 171 7.58 4.64 -26.50
C ASN A 171 8.00 3.35 -27.23
#